data_AF-A0A2S7PQM6-F1
#
_entry.id   AF-A0A2S7PQM6-F1
#
_cell.length_a   1.000
_cell.length_b   1.000
_cell.length_c   1.000
_cell.angle_alpha   90.00
_cell.angle_beta   90.00
_cell.angle_gamma   90.00
#
_symmetry.space_group_name_H-M   'P 1'
#
loop_
_entity.id
_entity.type
_entity.pdbx_description
1 polymer ?
#
loop_
_entity_poly.entity_id
_entity_poly.type
_entity_poly.pdbx_seq_one_letter_code
_entity_poly.pdbx_strand_id
1 'polypeptide(L)' 'MKSWIVDEDKARTRNYPEAKLQENLDAEIMEVLLEEARESYDEEIVVELTSDTSEEMESNVERIEGWIKQWKKDHVEDA' A
#
# COMPACT_ATOMS: atom_id res chain seq x y z
N MET A 1 -16.66 -1.05 3.07
CA MET A 1 -16.22 -1.15 4.47
C MET A 1 -14.93 -1.93 4.41
N LYS A 2 -13.78 -1.31 4.65
CA LYS A 2 -12.44 -1.95 4.56
C LYS A 2 -12.50 -3.28 5.34
N SER A 3 -12.06 -4.37 4.71
CA SER A 3 -12.37 -5.75 5.13
C SER A 3 -11.44 -6.22 6.24
N TRP A 4 -11.72 -5.80 7.48
CA TRP A 4 -11.00 -6.16 8.72
C TRP A 4 -10.71 -7.67 8.88
N ILE A 5 -11.58 -8.50 8.32
CA ILE A 5 -11.54 -9.97 8.43
C ILE A 5 -10.39 -10.57 7.61
N VAL A 6 -10.01 -9.95 6.48
CA VAL A 6 -8.98 -10.49 5.59
C VAL A 6 -7.58 -10.32 6.19
N ASP A 7 -7.31 -9.21 6.86
CA ASP A 7 -6.02 -8.97 7.52
C ASP A 7 -5.85 -9.79 8.80
N GLU A 8 -6.94 -9.99 9.56
CA GLU A 8 -6.92 -10.85 10.74
C GLU A 8 -6.49 -12.28 10.40
N ASP A 9 -7.08 -12.86 9.35
CA ASP A 9 -6.77 -14.21 8.87
C ASP A 9 -5.31 -14.32 8.37
N LYS A 10 -4.83 -13.31 7.63
CA LYS A 10 -3.44 -13.27 7.12
C LYS A 10 -2.42 -13.17 8.24
N ALA A 11 -2.69 -12.37 9.27
CA ALA A 11 -1.80 -12.20 10.41
C ALA A 11 -1.83 -13.40 11.38
N ARG A 12 -3.00 -14.04 11.58
CA ARG A 12 -3.12 -15.33 12.29
C ARG A 12 -2.32 -16.42 11.60
N THR A 13 -2.38 -16.50 10.27
CA THR A 13 -1.61 -17.46 9.47
C THR A 13 -0.09 -17.28 9.65
N ARG A 14 0.35 -16.05 9.94
CA ARG A 14 1.75 -15.70 10.22
C ARG A 14 2.14 -15.86 11.71
N ASN A 15 1.24 -16.35 12.56
CA ASN A 15 1.45 -16.62 13.99
C ASN A 15 1.90 -15.38 14.80
N TYR A 16 1.37 -14.20 14.47
CA TYR A 16 1.63 -12.98 15.23
C TYR A 16 1.03 -13.09 16.65
N PRO A 17 1.74 -12.57 17.69
CA PRO A 17 1.15 -12.36 19.00
C PRO A 17 -0.08 -11.45 18.90
N GLU A 18 -1.13 -11.74 19.66
CA GLU A 18 -2.41 -11.02 19.59
C GLU A 18 -2.28 -9.51 19.87
N ALA A 19 -1.36 -9.12 20.74
CA ALA A 19 -1.04 -7.70 20.96
C ALA A 19 -0.49 -7.00 19.71
N LYS A 20 0.34 -7.70 18.91
CA LYS A 20 0.89 -7.16 17.65
C LYS A 20 -0.14 -7.14 16.53
N LEU A 21 -1.10 -8.07 16.57
CA LEU A 21 -2.25 -8.06 15.66
C LEU A 21 -3.10 -6.81 15.91
N GLN A 22 -3.47 -6.55 17.16
CA GLN A 22 -4.27 -5.39 17.52
C GLN A 22 -3.56 -4.07 17.18
N GLU A 23 -2.25 -3.98 17.46
CA GLU A 23 -1.45 -2.80 17.12
C GLU A 23 -1.43 -2.51 15.60
N ASN A 24 -1.25 -3.53 14.76
CA ASN A 24 -1.25 -3.36 13.30
C ASN A 24 -2.65 -3.00 12.77
N LEU A 25 -3.70 -3.60 13.33
CA LEU A 25 -5.08 -3.26 12.98
C LEU A 25 -5.36 -1.80 13.34
N ASP A 26 -5.02 -1.38 14.56
CA ASP A 26 -5.18 0.00 15.05
C ASP A 26 -4.44 1.01 14.14
N ALA A 27 -3.22 0.67 13.74
CA ALA A 27 -2.42 1.49 12.83
C ALA A 27 -3.06 1.63 11.43
N GLU A 28 -3.65 0.55 10.91
CA GLU A 28 -4.36 0.56 9.64
C GLU A 28 -5.66 1.38 9.70
N ILE A 29 -6.42 1.31 10.81
CA ILE A 29 -7.65 2.12 11.01
C ILE A 29 -7.35 3.61 10.96
N MET A 30 -6.27 3.99 11.64
CA MET A 30 -5.86 5.38 11.80
C MET A 30 -5.09 5.89 10.59
N GLU A 31 -4.86 5.04 9.57
CA GLU A 31 -4.13 5.37 8.35
C GLU A 31 -2.74 5.98 8.63
N VAL A 32 -2.08 5.56 9.72
CA VAL A 32 -0.86 6.20 10.25
C VAL A 32 0.24 6.28 9.20
N LEU A 33 0.43 5.21 8.40
CA LEU A 33 1.46 5.18 7.35
C LEU A 33 1.11 6.08 6.16
N LEU A 34 -0.18 6.24 5.85
CA LEU A 34 -0.62 7.14 4.77
C LEU A 34 -0.42 8.59 5.18
N GLU A 35 -0.73 8.92 6.44
CA GLU A 35 -0.50 10.25 6.99
C GLU A 35 1.01 10.56 7.05
N GLU A 36 1.83 9.64 7.54
CA GLU A 36 3.30 9.78 7.53
C GLU A 36 3.85 9.99 6.10
N ALA A 37 3.33 9.27 5.11
CA ALA A 37 3.73 9.44 3.71
C ALA A 37 3.35 10.83 3.17
N ARG A 38 2.15 11.34 3.47
CA ARG A 38 1.71 12.68 3.06
C ARG A 38 2.47 13.81 3.76
N GLU A 39 2.90 13.59 5.01
CA GLU A 39 3.73 14.56 5.73
C GLU A 39 5.19 14.58 5.24
N SER A 40 5.70 13.43 4.80
CA SER A 40 7.10 13.25 4.43
C SER A 40 7.42 13.50 2.96
N TYR A 41 6.42 13.38 2.08
CA TYR A 41 6.57 13.48 0.63
C TYR A 41 5.53 14.45 0.03
N ASP A 42 5.86 15.04 -1.12
CA ASP A 42 4.91 15.90 -1.83
C ASP A 42 3.64 15.12 -2.19
N GLU A 43 2.48 15.73 -1.99
CA GLU A 43 1.18 15.08 -2.21
C GLU A 43 1.03 14.55 -3.65
N GLU A 44 1.67 15.20 -4.61
CA GLU A 44 1.65 14.81 -6.04
C GLU A 44 2.39 13.49 -6.33
N ILE A 45 3.30 13.05 -5.46
CA ILE A 45 4.07 11.81 -5.63
C ILE A 45 3.56 10.66 -4.74
N VAL A 46 2.64 10.94 -3.81
CA VAL A 46 2.02 9.93 -2.95
C VAL A 46 0.80 9.33 -3.65
N VAL A 47 0.89 8.05 -4.02
CA VAL A 47 -0.20 7.32 -4.68
C VAL A 47 -0.66 6.17 -3.79
N GLU A 48 -1.92 6.22 -3.35
CA GLU A 48 -2.57 5.14 -2.61
C GLU A 48 -3.00 4.01 -3.57
N LEU A 49 -2.81 2.76 -3.13
CA LEU A 49 -3.22 1.56 -3.87
C LEU A 49 -4.01 0.63 -2.95
N THR A 50 -5.25 0.33 -3.32
CA THR A 50 -6.10 -0.66 -2.63
C THR A 50 -5.61 -2.08 -2.94
N SER A 51 -5.50 -2.94 -1.92
CA SER A 51 -4.96 -4.31 -2.08
C SER A 51 -5.80 -5.34 -1.31
N ASP A 52 -7.13 -5.29 -1.45
CA ASP A 52 -8.06 -6.17 -0.73
C ASP A 52 -8.21 -7.52 -1.45
N THR A 53 -8.03 -7.54 -2.78
CA THR A 53 -8.23 -8.72 -3.62
C THR A 53 -7.02 -9.04 -4.49
N SER A 54 -6.92 -10.29 -4.94
CA SER A 54 -5.88 -10.70 -5.89
C SER A 54 -5.98 -9.96 -7.23
N GLU A 55 -7.19 -9.62 -7.67
CA GLU A 55 -7.43 -8.86 -8.91
C GLU A 55 -6.89 -7.43 -8.79
N GLU A 56 -7.12 -6.77 -7.65
CA GLU A 56 -6.54 -5.45 -7.37
C GLU A 56 -5.01 -5.53 -7.27
N MET A 57 -4.46 -6.60 -6.69
CA MET A 57 -3.01 -6.80 -6.65
C MET A 57 -2.41 -6.89 -8.06
N GLU A 58 -3.03 -7.66 -8.97
CA GLU A 58 -2.60 -7.73 -10.37
C GLU A 58 -2.69 -6.36 -11.06
N SER A 59 -3.80 -5.64 -10.87
CA SER A 59 -3.96 -4.28 -11.41
C SER A 59 -2.93 -3.29 -10.87
N ASN A 60 -2.59 -3.37 -9.59
CA ASN A 60 -1.57 -2.54 -8.96
C ASN A 60 -0.19 -2.79 -9.56
N VAL A 61 0.16 -4.05 -9.83
CA VAL A 61 1.43 -4.40 -10.50
C VAL A 61 1.49 -3.79 -11.89
N GLU A 62 0.44 -3.96 -12.70
CA GLU A 62 0.38 -3.37 -14.05
C GLU A 62 0.51 -1.84 -14.03
N ARG A 63 -0.14 -1.19 -13.06
CA ARG A 63 -0.07 0.26 -12.86
C ARG A 63 1.34 0.71 -12.53
N ILE A 64 2.02 0.05 -11.58
CA ILE A 64 3.39 0.37 -11.20
C ILE A 64 4.35 0.16 -12.37
N GLU A 65 4.21 -0.94 -13.11
CA GLU A 65 5.02 -1.18 -14.30
C GLU A 65 4.83 -0.10 -15.37
N GLY A 66 3.58 0.31 -15.62
CA GLY A 66 3.25 1.38 -16.54
C GLY A 66 3.91 2.70 -16.13
N TRP A 67 3.83 3.03 -14.84
CA TRP A 67 4.46 4.21 -14.28
C TRP A 67 5.98 4.20 -14.46
N ILE A 68 6.67 3.09 -14.15
CA ILE A 68 8.12 2.97 -14.34
C ILE A 68 8.50 3.12 -15.83
N LYS A 69 7.74 2.49 -16.73
CA LYS A 69 7.98 2.60 -18.18
C LYS A 69 7.80 4.04 -18.67
N GLN A 70 6.80 4.75 -18.17
CA GLN A 70 6.55 6.15 -18.53
C GLN A 70 7.60 7.09 -17.94
N TRP A 71 7.89 6.95 -16.64
CA TRP A 71 8.92 7.74 -15.95
C TRP A 71 10.28 7.64 -16.65
N LYS A 72 10.68 6.43 -17.08
CA LYS A 72 11.90 6.25 -17.87
C LYS A 72 11.86 7.00 -19.19
N LYS A 73 10.74 7.02 -19.93
CA LYS A 73 10.64 7.77 -21.19
C LYS A 73 10.75 9.27 -20.96
N ASP A 74 10.08 9.77 -19.93
CA ASP A 74 10.03 11.20 -19.62
C ASP A 74 11.40 11.73 -19.16
N HIS A 75 12.28 10.87 -18.65
CA HIS A 75 13.61 11.22 -18.13
C HIS A 75 14.78 10.63 -18.96
N VAL A 76 14.52 10.13 -20.18
CA VAL A 76 15.57 9.60 -21.08
C VAL A 76 16.27 10.71 -21.89
N GLU A 77 15.72 11.92 -21.99
CA GLU A 77 16.36 13.04 -22.72
C GLU A 77 17.38 13.85 -21.90
N ASP A 78 17.58 13.55 -20.61
CA ASP A 78 18.50 14.27 -19.72
C ASP A 78 19.86 13.55 -19.47
N ALA A 79 20.25 12.60 -20.32
CA ALA A 79 21.53 11.85 -20.21
C ALA A 79 22.49 12.08 -21.40
#